data_AF-A0A1I1XUD1-F1
#
_entry.id   AF-A0A1I1XUD1-F1
#
_cell.length_a   1.000
_cell.length_b   1.000
_cell.length_c   1.000
_cell.angle_alpha   90.00
_cell.angle_beta   90.00
_cell.angle_gamma   90.00
#
_symmetry.space_group_name_H-M   'P 1'
#
loop_
_entity.id
_entity.type
_entity.pdbx_description
1 polymer ?
#
loop_
_entity_poly.entity_id
_entity_poly.type
_entity_poly.pdbx_seq_one_letter_code
_entity_poly.pdbx_strand_id
1 'polypeptide(L)'
;MSLDHRTEPEVDIATEDVLPPPLGAPADFRERLVLALRTTEPRVLEAAEAGYRGVYASQHDYVVERLSEHLNPAFAWVLACATPQSLQAGYEAGVVVVWSIPLGEGTCMVFETRLQPWA
;
A
#
# COMPACT_ATOMS: atom_id res chain seq x y z
N MET A 1 40.66 -46.15 6.84
CA MET A 1 40.43 -44.69 6.87
C MET A 1 39.15 -44.44 6.10
N SER A 2 38.01 -44.37 6.81
CA SER A 2 36.72 -44.01 6.19
C SER A 2 36.59 -42.49 6.19
N LEU A 3 36.42 -41.92 5.01
CA LEU A 3 36.04 -40.51 4.86
C LEU A 3 34.52 -40.44 4.97
N ASP A 4 34.03 -39.89 6.08
CA ASP A 4 32.64 -39.50 6.23
C ASP A 4 32.32 -38.44 5.16
N HIS A 5 31.62 -38.85 4.11
CA HIS A 5 31.08 -37.96 3.10
C HIS A 5 29.89 -37.22 3.72
N ARG A 6 30.17 -36.08 4.35
CA ARG A 6 29.15 -35.15 4.86
C ARG A 6 28.45 -34.53 3.65
N THR A 7 27.31 -35.09 3.27
CA THR A 7 26.43 -34.51 2.25
C THR A 7 25.91 -33.18 2.80
N GLU A 8 26.44 -32.07 2.27
CA GLU A 8 25.87 -30.75 2.52
C GLU A 8 24.47 -30.72 1.88
N PRO A 9 23.43 -30.24 2.58
CA PRO A 9 22.11 -30.14 1.98
C PRO A 9 22.18 -29.13 0.83
N GLU A 10 21.97 -29.62 -0.38
CA GLU A 10 21.76 -28.81 -1.58
C GLU A 10 20.48 -27.99 -1.36
N VAL A 11 20.65 -26.73 -0.94
CA VAL A 11 19.53 -25.80 -0.75
C VAL A 11 19.09 -25.38 -2.14
N ASP A 12 18.01 -26.00 -2.63
CA ASP A 12 17.34 -25.58 -3.84
C ASP A 12 16.65 -24.24 -3.59
N ILE A 13 17.39 -23.15 -3.86
CA ILE A 13 16.85 -21.79 -3.81
C ILE A 13 15.95 -21.67 -5.04
N ALA A 14 14.68 -22.00 -4.87
CA ALA A 14 13.66 -21.68 -5.86
C ALA A 14 13.67 -20.17 -6.07
N THR A 15 14.19 -19.72 -7.21
CA THR A 15 14.08 -18.33 -7.66
C THR A 15 12.60 -18.07 -7.92
N GLU A 16 11.91 -17.58 -6.90
CA GLU A 16 10.52 -17.14 -7.03
C GLU A 16 10.52 -15.95 -7.99
N ASP A 17 9.77 -16.06 -9.09
CA ASP A 17 9.67 -15.01 -10.11
C ASP A 17 8.86 -13.85 -9.52
N VAL A 18 9.57 -12.92 -8.87
CA VAL A 18 8.96 -11.76 -8.22
C VAL A 18 8.40 -10.85 -9.30
N LEU A 19 7.08 -10.65 -9.29
CA LEU A 19 6.43 -9.70 -10.19
C LEU A 19 7.08 -8.31 -10.05
N PRO A 20 7.28 -7.57 -11.16
CA PRO A 20 7.82 -6.23 -11.08
C PRO A 20 6.90 -5.36 -10.20
N PRO A 21 7.47 -4.43 -9.41
CA PRO A 21 6.68 -3.58 -8.56
C PRO A 21 5.70 -2.73 -9.38
N PRO A 22 4.56 -2.32 -8.80
CA PRO A 22 3.61 -1.46 -9.48
C PRO A 22 4.27 -0.19 -10.02
N LEU A 23 3.73 0.37 -11.10
CA LEU A 23 4.27 1.58 -11.70
C LEU A 23 4.33 2.72 -10.66
N GLY A 24 5.50 3.37 -10.55
CA GLY A 24 5.72 4.46 -9.59
C GLY A 24 5.90 4.00 -8.14
N ALA A 25 5.94 2.69 -7.86
CA ALA A 25 6.31 2.17 -6.55
C ALA A 25 7.84 2.25 -6.31
N PRO A 26 8.27 2.42 -5.05
CA PRO A 26 9.69 2.31 -4.69
C PRO A 26 10.30 0.95 -5.03
N ALA A 27 11.63 0.89 -5.17
CA ALA A 27 12.34 -0.36 -5.50
C ALA A 27 12.15 -1.46 -4.44
N ASP A 28 12.01 -1.07 -3.17
CA ASP A 28 11.81 -1.95 -2.00
C ASP A 28 10.32 -2.08 -1.60
N PHE A 29 9.40 -1.89 -2.54
CA PHE A 29 7.96 -1.86 -2.31
C PHE A 29 7.44 -3.07 -1.51
N ARG A 30 7.76 -4.29 -1.95
CA ARG A 30 7.23 -5.51 -1.32
C ARG A 30 7.83 -5.74 0.08
N GLU A 31 9.10 -5.39 0.27
CA GLU A 31 9.79 -5.50 1.57
C GLU A 31 9.15 -4.54 2.58
N ARG A 32 8.87 -3.30 2.18
CA ARG A 32 8.14 -2.33 3.01
C ARG A 32 6.75 -2.82 3.37
N LEU A 33 6.05 -3.45 2.43
CA LEU A 33 4.71 -4.00 2.65
C LEU A 33 4.73 -5.14 3.69
N VAL A 34 5.67 -6.08 3.55
CA VAL A 34 5.89 -7.17 4.51
C VAL A 34 6.17 -6.62 5.91
N LEU A 35 7.04 -5.62 6.02
CA LEU A 35 7.39 -5.01 7.30
C LEU A 35 6.22 -4.26 7.93
N ALA A 36 5.46 -3.50 7.14
CA ALA A 36 4.33 -2.72 7.62
C ALA A 36 3.16 -3.60 8.07
N LEU A 37 2.83 -4.63 7.29
CA LEU A 37 1.74 -5.57 7.60
C LEU A 37 2.18 -6.70 8.54
N ARG A 38 3.49 -6.83 8.80
CA ARG A 38 4.10 -7.86 9.65
C ARG A 38 3.68 -9.28 9.25
N THR A 39 3.61 -9.50 7.94
CA THR A 39 3.16 -10.78 7.37
C THR A 39 3.91 -11.09 6.09
N THR A 40 4.11 -12.37 5.84
CA THR A 40 4.60 -12.90 4.57
C THR A 40 3.52 -13.71 3.85
N GLU A 41 2.27 -13.67 4.33
CA GLU A 41 1.14 -14.39 3.72
C GLU A 41 0.85 -13.84 2.32
N PRO A 42 1.03 -14.64 1.24
CA PRO A 42 0.94 -14.15 -0.13
C PRO A 42 -0.39 -13.47 -0.44
N ARG A 43 -1.50 -14.03 0.03
CA ARG A 43 -2.85 -13.47 -0.23
C ARG A 43 -3.05 -12.10 0.39
N VAL A 44 -2.47 -11.84 1.57
CA VAL A 44 -2.58 -10.55 2.24
C VAL A 44 -1.72 -9.52 1.52
N LEU A 45 -0.51 -9.91 1.13
CA LEU A 45 0.38 -9.04 0.36
C LEU A 45 -0.24 -8.69 -1.00
N GLU A 46 -0.68 -9.67 -1.78
CA GLU A 46 -1.34 -9.45 -3.07
C GLU A 46 -2.58 -8.54 -2.95
N ALA A 47 -3.40 -8.72 -1.93
CA ALA A 47 -4.56 -7.87 -1.68
C ALA A 47 -4.16 -6.43 -1.35
N ALA A 48 -3.08 -6.24 -0.58
CA ALA A 48 -2.56 -4.92 -0.26
C ALA A 48 -1.86 -4.26 -1.46
N GLU A 49 -1.11 -5.02 -2.27
CA GLU A 49 -0.48 -4.55 -3.51
C GLU A 49 -1.55 -4.07 -4.51
N ALA A 50 -2.66 -4.79 -4.66
CA ALA A 50 -3.80 -4.36 -5.48
C ALA A 50 -4.47 -3.07 -4.96
N GLY A 51 -4.31 -2.80 -3.67
CA GLY A 51 -4.77 -1.57 -3.02
C GLY A 51 -3.84 -0.37 -3.23
N TYR A 52 -2.65 -0.52 -3.81
CA TYR A 52 -1.70 0.58 -3.98
C TYR A 52 -2.27 1.68 -4.88
N ARG A 53 -2.05 2.95 -4.49
CA ARG A 53 -2.55 4.14 -5.21
C ARG A 53 -1.46 5.11 -5.62
N GLY A 54 -0.24 4.95 -5.13
CA GLY A 54 0.88 5.82 -5.46
C GLY A 54 1.62 6.34 -4.23
N VAL A 55 2.57 7.25 -4.48
CA VAL A 55 3.30 7.98 -3.45
C VAL A 55 2.74 9.40 -3.36
N TYR A 56 2.41 9.81 -2.14
CA TYR A 56 1.84 11.12 -1.83
C TYR A 56 2.58 11.76 -0.66
N ALA A 57 2.50 13.09 -0.52
CA ALA A 57 3.00 13.77 0.67
C ALA A 57 2.27 13.32 1.94
N SER A 58 0.96 13.04 1.84
CA SER A 58 0.17 12.45 2.92
C SER A 58 -1.03 11.67 2.39
N GLN A 59 -1.66 10.86 3.26
CA GLN A 59 -2.97 10.26 2.98
C GLN A 59 -4.03 11.34 2.67
N HIS A 60 -3.93 12.50 3.32
CA HIS A 60 -4.87 13.59 3.12
C HIS A 60 -4.79 14.17 1.71
N ASP A 61 -3.58 14.34 1.17
CA ASP A 61 -3.40 14.85 -0.20
C ASP A 61 -4.01 13.92 -1.24
N TYR A 62 -3.87 12.60 -1.04
CA TYR A 62 -4.56 11.61 -1.86
C TYR A 62 -6.09 11.78 -1.78
N VAL A 63 -6.66 11.90 -0.57
CA VAL A 63 -8.11 12.09 -0.40
C VAL A 63 -8.59 13.37 -1.06
N VAL A 64 -7.86 14.47 -0.91
CA VAL A 64 -8.19 15.76 -1.55
C VAL A 64 -8.14 15.64 -3.06
N GLU A 65 -7.11 15.01 -3.63
CA GLU A 65 -7.01 14.74 -5.06
C GLU A 65 -8.25 13.98 -5.56
N ARG A 66 -8.61 12.86 -4.91
CA ARG A 66 -9.76 12.05 -5.31
C ARG A 66 -11.09 12.79 -5.20
N LEU A 67 -11.28 13.57 -4.15
CA LEU A 67 -12.50 14.37 -4.01
C LEU A 67 -12.56 15.49 -5.05
N SER A 68 -11.42 16.08 -5.41
CA SER A 68 -11.36 17.17 -6.39
C SER A 68 -11.73 16.72 -7.80
N GLU A 69 -11.48 15.47 -8.17
CA GLU A 69 -11.86 14.89 -9.48
C GLU A 69 -13.39 14.89 -9.71
N HIS A 70 -14.18 14.87 -8.64
CA HIS A 70 -15.64 14.83 -8.69
C HIS A 70 -16.32 16.14 -8.32
N LEU A 71 -15.55 17.09 -7.76
CA LEU A 71 -16.09 18.36 -7.31
C LEU A 71 -16.11 19.36 -8.46
N ASN A 72 -17.19 20.14 -8.56
CA ASN A 72 -17.21 21.27 -9.49
C ASN A 72 -16.07 22.24 -9.09
N PRO A 73 -15.21 22.69 -10.04
CA PRO A 73 -14.11 23.61 -9.72
C PRO A 73 -14.52 24.87 -8.97
N ALA A 74 -15.75 25.37 -9.18
CA ALA A 74 -16.30 26.51 -8.44
C ALA A 74 -16.45 26.26 -6.92
N PHE A 75 -16.48 24.99 -6.50
CA PHE A 75 -16.56 24.57 -5.10
C PHE A 75 -15.25 23.97 -4.58
N ALA A 76 -14.15 23.97 -5.34
CA ALA A 76 -12.86 23.43 -4.92
C ALA A 76 -12.37 24.00 -3.57
N TRP A 77 -12.71 25.25 -3.28
CA TRP A 77 -12.39 25.93 -2.02
C TRP A 77 -12.93 25.20 -0.78
N VAL A 78 -14.02 24.44 -0.90
CA VAL A 78 -14.64 23.71 0.21
C VAL A 78 -13.67 22.69 0.81
N LEU A 79 -12.83 22.06 -0.02
CA LEU A 79 -11.83 21.10 0.44
C LEU A 79 -10.79 21.75 1.36
N ALA A 80 -10.45 23.02 1.13
CA ALA A 80 -9.53 23.77 1.98
C ALA A 80 -10.16 24.22 3.32
N CYS A 81 -11.49 24.24 3.41
CA CYS A 81 -12.21 24.61 4.63
C CYS A 81 -12.53 23.42 5.54
N ALA A 82 -12.49 22.20 5.01
CA ALA A 82 -12.81 21.00 5.77
C ALA A 82 -11.59 20.48 6.53
N THR A 83 -11.82 19.89 7.71
CA THR A 83 -10.73 19.25 8.46
C THR A 83 -10.29 17.97 7.76
N PRO A 84 -8.99 17.60 7.81
CA PRO A 84 -8.50 16.36 7.20
C PRO A 84 -9.29 15.12 7.62
N GLN A 85 -9.64 15.03 8.91
CA GLN A 85 -10.39 13.91 9.48
C GLN A 85 -11.82 13.83 8.92
N SER A 86 -12.48 14.98 8.72
CA SER A 86 -13.84 15.01 8.16
C SER A 86 -13.84 14.59 6.69
N LEU A 87 -12.84 15.04 5.92
CA LEU A 87 -12.69 14.65 4.52
C LEU A 87 -12.38 13.16 4.39
N GLN A 88 -11.48 12.63 5.23
CA GLN A 88 -11.19 11.20 5.25
C GLN A 88 -12.44 10.38 5.61
N ALA A 89 -13.13 10.74 6.69
CA ALA A 89 -14.35 10.01 7.10
C ALA A 89 -15.44 10.04 6.01
N GLY A 90 -15.60 11.19 5.34
CA GLY A 90 -16.54 11.34 4.23
C GLY A 90 -16.13 10.55 2.99
N TYR A 91 -14.84 10.48 2.68
CA TYR A 91 -14.30 9.70 1.57
C TYR A 91 -14.42 8.19 1.83
N GLU A 92 -14.04 7.75 3.03
CA GLU A 92 -14.06 6.34 3.42
C GLU A 92 -15.49 5.79 3.52
N ALA A 93 -16.39 6.56 4.15
CA ALA A 93 -17.82 6.28 4.28
C ALA A 93 -18.17 4.84 4.73
N GLY A 94 -17.25 4.14 5.38
CA GLY A 94 -17.40 2.72 5.74
C GLY A 94 -17.35 1.73 4.57
N VAL A 95 -16.96 2.18 3.37
CA VAL A 95 -16.85 1.37 2.14
C VAL A 95 -15.39 1.10 1.79
N VAL A 96 -14.52 2.07 2.03
CA VAL A 96 -13.08 1.94 1.83
C VAL A 96 -12.33 2.37 3.08
N VAL A 97 -11.09 1.90 3.21
CA VAL A 97 -10.12 2.37 4.20
C VAL A 97 -8.89 2.86 3.46
N VAL A 98 -8.48 4.09 3.77
CA VAL A 98 -7.23 4.66 3.25
C VAL A 98 -6.16 4.50 4.32
N TRP A 99 -5.03 3.93 3.94
CA TRP A 99 -3.88 3.74 4.84
C TRP A 99 -2.56 3.99 4.11
N SER A 100 -1.46 4.12 4.85
CA SER A 100 -0.17 4.44 4.24
C SER A 100 1.03 3.86 4.96
N ILE A 101 2.12 3.75 4.21
CA ILE A 101 3.45 3.37 4.71
C ILE A 101 4.40 4.56 4.49
N PRO A 102 5.01 5.13 5.54
CA PRO A 102 5.97 6.23 5.39
C PRO A 102 7.21 5.82 4.57
N LEU A 103 7.67 6.69 3.68
CA LEU A 103 8.89 6.48 2.89
C LEU A 103 10.10 7.26 3.41
N GLY A 104 9.86 8.32 4.19
CA GLY A 104 10.85 9.34 4.49
C GLY A 104 10.59 10.61 3.69
N GLU A 105 11.31 11.69 4.00
CA GLU A 105 11.25 12.98 3.27
C GLU A 105 9.85 13.61 3.16
N GLY A 106 8.95 13.27 4.09
CA GLY A 106 7.59 13.79 4.10
C GLY A 106 6.68 13.18 3.03
N THR A 107 6.98 11.97 2.55
CA THR A 107 6.12 11.21 1.65
C THR A 107 5.75 9.83 2.19
N CYS A 108 4.69 9.25 1.65
CA CYS A 108 4.21 7.92 2.00
C CYS A 108 3.61 7.20 0.78
N MET A 109 3.70 5.87 0.79
CA MET A 109 2.90 5.02 -0.09
C MET A 109 1.48 5.00 0.41
N VAL A 110 0.50 5.35 -0.42
CA VAL A 110 -0.92 5.34 -0.07
C VAL A 110 -1.61 4.13 -0.68
N PHE A 111 -2.51 3.55 0.11
CA PHE A 111 -3.30 2.38 -0.22
C PHE A 111 -4.77 2.63 0.07
N GLU A 112 -5.62 2.03 -0.74
CA GLU A 112 -7.07 2.03 -0.57
C GLU A 112 -7.57 0.59 -0.60
N THR A 113 -8.20 0.15 0.48
CA THR A 113 -8.76 -1.19 0.61
C THR A 113 -10.27 -1.11 0.74
N ARG A 114 -11.00 -1.81 -0.13
CA ARG A 114 -12.45 -1.93 -0.01
C ARG A 114 -12.80 -2.84 1.15
N LEU A 115 -13.66 -2.35 2.03
CA LEU A 115 -14.33 -3.16 3.02
C LEU A 115 -15.41 -3.96 2.30
N GLN A 116 -15.29 -5.28 2.25
CA GLN A 116 -16.40 -6.08 1.78
C GLN A 116 -17.56 -5.94 2.79
N PRO A 117 -18.79 -5.66 2.33
CA PRO A 117 -19.95 -5.79 3.20
C PRO A 117 -20.13 -7.29 3.46
N TRP A 118 -19.62 -7.76 4.60
CA TRP A 118 -19.86 -9.07 5.24
C TRP A 118 -20.01 -10.30 4.29
N ALA A 119 -19.07 -11.23 4.38
CA ALA A 119 -19.32 -12.63 4.00
C ALA A 119 -20.25 -13.31 5.02
#